data_AF-A0A139RNM2-F1
#
_entry.id   AF-A0A139RNM2-F1
#
_cell.length_a   1.000
_cell.length_b   1.000
_cell.length_c   1.000
_cell.angle_alpha   90.00
_cell.angle_beta   90.00
_cell.angle_gamma   90.00
#
_symmetry.space_group_name_H-M   'P 1'
#
loop_
_entity.id
_entity.type
_entity.pdbx_description
1 polymer ?
#
loop_
_entity_poly.entity_id
_entity_poly.type
_entity_poly.pdbx_seq_one_letter_code
_entity_poly.pdbx_strand_id
1 'polypeptide(L)'
;MKERLGEEYGIYFANKFSRPFISDVIKQMETDGVEECICLILEPHYSFYSVMGYEKFLESKQIRFLVIKDWYQEQALLDYWTDEIGKILRDDVGEESFKVIFSAHSVPIFALDFGDPYIDQIFDNSKLIAEQLGLTTDQYTNTWQSESDIGIPWIKPDVLEYLREQKQHPEHYIFVPISFISEHIEVLFDNDVECYELCQEVGVTYHRPPMPNTDSRLIDALVVTVRANEDKEFKAFLPEEETFDELAPSATTKDIMEETDDLQMPEFVKKLIEKKGRENVKMPYLIKKMLEKAGKLPKE
;
A
#
# COMPACT_ATOMS: atom_id res chain seq x y z
N MET A 1 14.20 14.63 9.69
CA MET A 1 13.00 15.50 9.74
C MET A 1 13.24 16.73 10.60
N LYS A 2 13.40 16.63 11.92
CA LYS A 2 13.52 17.79 12.83
C LYS A 2 14.57 18.82 12.37
N GLU A 3 15.79 18.37 12.08
CA GLU A 3 16.88 19.23 11.61
C GLU A 3 16.57 19.96 10.30
N ARG A 4 15.75 19.38 9.42
CA ARG A 4 15.43 19.93 8.09
C ARG A 4 14.22 20.87 8.11
N LEU A 5 13.24 20.59 8.95
CA LEU A 5 12.06 21.46 9.13
C LEU A 5 12.34 22.65 10.06
N GLY A 6 13.30 22.52 10.98
CA GLY A 6 13.62 23.54 11.98
C GLY A 6 12.77 23.42 13.25
N GLU A 7 12.96 24.35 14.18
CA GLU A 7 12.26 24.35 15.49
C GLU A 7 10.83 24.89 15.41
N GLU A 8 10.38 25.34 14.23
CA GLU A 8 9.00 25.81 14.01
C GLU A 8 7.98 24.65 14.02
N TYR A 9 8.44 23.40 13.83
CA TYR A 9 7.60 22.21 13.78
C TYR A 9 7.77 21.33 15.01
N GLY A 10 6.67 21.02 15.68
CA GLY A 10 6.56 19.87 16.58
C GLY A 10 6.39 18.59 15.76
N ILE A 11 7.27 17.60 15.94
CA ILE A 11 7.21 16.32 15.21
C ILE A 11 6.71 15.24 16.15
N TYR A 12 5.62 14.59 15.75
CA TYR A 12 4.99 13.50 16.49
C TYR A 12 4.90 12.27 15.60
N PHE A 13 5.26 11.11 16.16
CA PHE A 13 5.09 9.82 15.49
C PHE A 13 3.88 9.11 16.12
N ALA A 14 3.02 8.52 15.28
CA ALA A 14 1.79 7.90 15.70
C ALA A 14 1.47 6.68 14.85
N ASN A 15 0.93 5.65 15.48
CA ASN A 15 0.58 4.37 14.88
C ASN A 15 -0.90 4.07 15.10
N LYS A 16 -1.50 3.37 14.13
CA LYS A 16 -2.89 2.90 14.21
C LYS A 16 -3.07 1.69 15.13
N PHE A 17 -2.14 0.72 15.04
CA PHE A 17 -2.28 -0.59 15.69
C PHE A 17 -1.24 -0.89 16.78
N SER A 18 -0.31 0.01 17.01
CA SER A 18 0.73 -0.13 18.05
C SER A 18 0.94 1.20 18.76
N ARG A 19 1.63 1.19 19.90
CA ARG A 19 2.04 2.44 20.55
C ARG A 19 3.18 3.10 19.77
N PRO A 20 3.29 4.44 19.78
CA PRO A 20 2.32 5.39 20.33
C PRO A 20 1.05 5.48 19.46
N PHE A 21 -0.13 5.36 20.07
CA PHE A 21 -1.39 5.38 19.32
C PHE A 21 -1.75 6.81 18.86
N ILE A 22 -2.37 6.96 17.70
CA ILE A 22 -2.82 8.26 17.15
C ILE A 22 -3.62 9.07 18.19
N SER A 23 -4.58 8.44 18.87
CA SER A 23 -5.41 9.11 19.88
C SER A 23 -4.64 9.53 21.14
N ASP A 24 -3.58 8.81 21.52
CA ASP A 24 -2.71 9.19 22.63
C ASP A 24 -1.81 10.37 22.23
N VAL A 25 -1.31 10.37 21.00
CA VAL A 25 -0.47 11.43 20.45
C VAL A 25 -1.23 12.73 20.25
N ILE A 26 -2.48 12.68 19.76
CA ILE A 26 -3.32 13.87 19.63
C ILE A 26 -3.55 14.55 20.98
N LYS A 27 -3.83 13.78 22.04
CA LYS A 27 -3.97 14.36 23.41
C LYS A 27 -2.68 15.01 23.90
N GLN A 28 -1.53 14.43 23.53
CA GLN A 28 -0.23 15.02 23.84
C GLN A 28 -0.05 16.34 23.08
N MET A 29 -0.36 16.37 21.78
CA MET A 29 -0.31 17.58 20.96
C MET A 29 -1.23 18.69 21.52
N GLU A 30 -2.44 18.36 21.97
CA GLU A 30 -3.35 19.29 22.64
C GLU A 30 -2.74 19.86 23.93
N THR A 31 -2.05 19.02 24.71
CA THR A 31 -1.35 19.44 25.94
C THR A 31 -0.17 20.36 25.63
N ASP A 32 0.51 20.12 24.51
CA ASP A 32 1.64 20.90 24.03
C ASP A 32 1.21 22.22 23.34
N GLY A 33 -0.10 22.47 23.25
CA GLY A 33 -0.67 23.70 22.70
C GLY A 33 -0.67 23.76 21.17
N VAL A 34 -0.64 22.61 20.49
CA VAL A 34 -0.75 22.53 19.03
C VAL A 34 -2.17 22.90 18.58
N GLU A 35 -2.28 23.79 17.60
CA GLU A 35 -3.57 24.23 17.01
C GLU A 35 -3.75 23.76 15.55
N GLU A 36 -2.65 23.49 14.84
CA GLU A 36 -2.64 23.03 13.44
C GLU A 36 -1.69 21.84 13.28
N CYS A 37 -2.14 20.81 12.55
CA CYS A 37 -1.38 19.59 12.32
C CYS A 37 -1.42 19.18 10.85
N ILE A 38 -0.23 19.07 10.24
CA ILE A 38 -0.06 18.37 8.97
C ILE A 38 0.06 16.87 9.30
N CYS A 39 -0.96 16.11 8.96
CA CYS A 39 -0.97 14.66 9.10
C CYS A 39 -0.43 14.03 7.82
N LEU A 40 0.87 13.72 7.81
CA LEU A 40 1.50 12.97 6.73
C LEU A 40 1.40 11.47 7.00
N ILE A 41 0.64 10.78 6.15
CA ILE A 41 0.54 9.32 6.19
C ILE A 41 1.80 8.72 5.56
N LEU A 42 2.42 7.75 6.24
CA LEU A 42 3.74 7.24 5.86
C LEU A 42 3.67 6.16 4.77
N GLU A 43 2.50 5.58 4.49
CA GLU A 43 2.28 4.86 3.24
C GLU A 43 2.31 5.85 2.06
N PRO A 44 3.22 5.70 1.06
CA PRO A 44 3.31 6.65 -0.05
C PRO A 44 2.10 6.62 -0.98
N HIS A 45 1.42 5.47 -1.05
CA HIS A 45 0.27 5.22 -1.90
C HIS A 45 -1.02 5.26 -1.10
N TYR A 46 -2.03 5.92 -1.65
CA TYR A 46 -3.35 6.00 -1.03
C TYR A 46 -4.17 4.75 -1.34
N SER A 47 -4.58 4.03 -0.30
CA SER A 47 -5.70 3.09 -0.36
C SER A 47 -6.74 3.45 0.68
N PHE A 48 -8.02 3.24 0.35
CA PHE A 48 -9.07 3.40 1.33
C PHE A 48 -8.88 2.41 2.51
N TYR A 49 -8.36 1.21 2.27
CA TYR A 49 -8.22 0.18 3.31
C TYR A 49 -7.17 0.51 4.37
N SER A 50 -6.08 1.16 3.95
CA SER A 50 -5.02 1.60 4.84
C SER A 50 -5.33 3.01 5.35
N VAL A 51 -5.24 4.00 4.46
CA VAL A 51 -5.12 5.44 4.75
C VAL A 51 -6.40 6.02 5.37
N MET A 52 -7.58 5.73 4.81
CA MET A 52 -8.84 6.21 5.41
C MET A 52 -9.08 5.63 6.82
N GLY A 53 -8.43 4.50 7.13
CA GLY A 53 -8.44 3.96 8.48
C GLY A 53 -7.63 4.76 9.50
N TYR A 54 -6.68 5.60 9.09
CA TYR A 54 -5.95 6.52 9.99
C TYR A 54 -6.78 7.76 10.30
N GLU A 55 -7.47 8.30 9.29
CA GLU A 55 -8.37 9.44 9.38
C GLU A 55 -9.43 9.26 10.48
N LYS A 56 -9.91 8.02 10.67
CA LYS A 56 -10.86 7.68 11.75
C LYS A 56 -10.40 8.04 13.16
N PHE A 57 -9.09 8.15 13.37
CA PHE A 57 -8.51 8.43 14.68
C PHE A 57 -8.10 9.91 14.85
N LEU A 58 -8.28 10.74 13.83
CA LEU A 58 -7.99 12.17 13.87
C LEU A 58 -9.15 12.94 14.49
N GLU A 59 -9.32 12.80 15.80
CA GLU A 59 -10.38 13.49 16.56
C GLU A 59 -9.78 14.50 17.54
N SER A 60 -10.06 15.79 17.32
CA SER A 60 -9.75 16.86 18.27
C SER A 60 -10.72 18.03 18.13
N LYS A 61 -11.01 18.71 19.25
CA LYS A 61 -11.78 19.96 19.28
C LYS A 61 -10.91 21.21 19.20
N GLN A 62 -9.59 21.04 19.25
CA GLN A 62 -8.60 22.12 19.33
C GLN A 62 -7.73 22.17 18.08
N ILE A 63 -7.32 21.00 17.58
CA ILE A 63 -6.41 20.88 16.45
C ILE A 63 -7.20 20.84 15.15
N ARG A 64 -6.79 21.68 14.19
CA ARG A 64 -7.20 21.58 12.79
C ARG A 64 -6.17 20.75 12.01
N PHE A 65 -6.64 19.87 11.14
CA PHE A 65 -5.81 18.92 10.42
C PHE A 65 -5.76 19.25 8.92
N LEU A 66 -4.61 18.94 8.34
CA LEU A 66 -4.41 18.81 6.90
C LEU A 66 -3.84 17.42 6.66
N VAL A 67 -4.60 16.53 6.02
CA VAL A 67 -4.19 15.14 5.78
C VAL A 67 -3.57 15.01 4.39
N ILE A 68 -2.33 14.55 4.33
CA ILE A 68 -1.64 14.20 3.09
C ILE A 68 -1.75 12.69 2.91
N LYS A 69 -2.47 12.27 1.86
CA LYS A 69 -2.93 10.90 1.66
C LYS A 69 -2.04 10.06 0.73
N ASP A 70 -1.27 10.72 -0.11
CA ASP A 70 -0.31 10.11 -1.03
C ASP A 70 0.85 11.08 -1.33
N TRP A 71 2.00 10.50 -1.64
CA TRP A 71 3.24 11.19 -1.97
C TRP A 71 4.24 10.27 -2.69
N TYR A 72 3.75 9.21 -3.33
CA TYR A 72 4.59 8.20 -4.00
C TYR A 72 5.43 8.75 -5.17
N GLN A 73 5.03 9.90 -5.74
CA GLN A 73 5.73 10.56 -6.85
C GLN A 73 6.87 11.47 -6.40
N GLU A 74 7.15 11.56 -5.11
CA GLU A 74 8.21 12.45 -4.60
C GLU A 74 9.57 12.03 -5.16
N GLN A 75 10.23 12.97 -5.85
CA GLN A 75 11.41 12.70 -6.66
C GLN A 75 12.54 12.04 -5.86
N ALA A 76 12.77 12.46 -4.62
CA ALA A 76 13.82 11.87 -3.79
C ALA A 76 13.57 10.39 -3.45
N LEU A 77 12.30 9.97 -3.31
CA LEU A 77 11.96 8.56 -3.12
C LEU A 77 12.12 7.76 -4.42
N LEU A 78 11.77 8.34 -5.57
CA LEU A 78 12.02 7.74 -6.88
C LEU A 78 13.53 7.55 -7.12
N ASP A 79 14.32 8.59 -6.84
CA ASP A 79 15.78 8.55 -6.95
C ASP A 79 16.39 7.48 -6.04
N TYR A 80 15.85 7.29 -4.83
CA TYR A 80 16.25 6.20 -3.94
C TYR A 80 16.10 4.84 -4.63
N TRP A 81 14.90 4.54 -5.11
CA TRP A 81 14.61 3.25 -5.74
C TRP A 81 15.43 3.04 -7.01
N THR A 82 15.50 4.05 -7.88
CA THR A 82 16.29 4.04 -9.11
C THR A 82 17.76 3.75 -8.81
N ASP A 83 18.35 4.40 -7.82
CA ASP A 83 19.75 4.19 -7.47
C ASP A 83 20.01 2.79 -6.89
N GLU A 84 19.19 2.31 -5.96
CA GLU A 84 19.41 1.00 -5.33
C GLU A 84 19.17 -0.16 -6.31
N ILE A 85 18.13 -0.08 -7.14
CA ILE A 85 17.89 -1.07 -8.21
C ILE A 85 19.03 -0.99 -9.23
N GLY A 86 19.42 0.23 -9.64
CA GLY A 86 20.50 0.43 -10.59
C GLY A 86 21.85 -0.09 -10.12
N LYS A 87 22.14 -0.08 -8.82
CA LYS A 87 23.34 -0.72 -8.25
C LYS A 87 23.31 -2.23 -8.46
N ILE A 88 22.23 -2.90 -8.09
CA ILE A 88 22.07 -4.36 -8.29
C ILE A 88 22.24 -4.71 -9.77
N LEU A 89 21.58 -3.96 -10.66
CA LEU A 89 21.67 -4.21 -12.11
C LEU A 89 23.10 -4.07 -12.64
N ARG A 90 23.89 -3.11 -12.14
CA ARG A 90 25.27 -2.91 -12.60
C ARG A 90 26.28 -3.85 -11.95
N ASP A 91 26.15 -4.06 -10.64
CA ASP A 91 27.21 -4.67 -9.83
C ASP A 91 27.04 -6.19 -9.74
N ASP A 92 25.78 -6.68 -9.75
CA ASP A 92 25.46 -8.10 -9.54
C ASP A 92 24.89 -8.79 -10.79
N VAL A 93 24.14 -8.08 -11.64
CA VAL A 93 23.48 -8.66 -12.83
C VAL A 93 24.33 -8.49 -14.11
N GLY A 94 24.84 -7.28 -14.37
CA GLY A 94 25.62 -7.00 -15.57
C GLY A 94 24.83 -7.21 -16.87
N GLU A 95 25.26 -8.15 -17.70
CA GLU A 95 24.65 -8.47 -19.00
C GLU A 95 23.70 -9.70 -18.93
N GLU A 96 23.56 -10.30 -17.75
CA GLU A 96 22.71 -11.48 -17.55
C GLU A 96 21.22 -11.12 -17.60
N SER A 97 20.40 -12.11 -17.93
CA SER A 97 18.95 -11.91 -18.03
C SER A 97 18.33 -11.64 -16.67
N PHE A 98 17.44 -10.66 -16.58
CA PHE A 98 16.79 -10.28 -15.33
C PHE A 98 15.32 -9.89 -15.49
N LYS A 99 14.61 -9.84 -14.36
CA LYS A 99 13.29 -9.25 -14.25
C LYS A 99 13.13 -8.52 -12.92
N VAL A 100 12.71 -7.26 -12.96
CA VAL A 100 12.36 -6.46 -11.79
C VAL A 100 10.90 -6.73 -11.41
N ILE A 101 10.67 -7.15 -10.18
CA ILE A 101 9.36 -7.50 -9.63
C ILE A 101 8.96 -6.41 -8.63
N PHE A 102 8.13 -5.47 -9.05
CA PHE A 102 7.55 -4.48 -8.13
C PHE A 102 6.40 -5.14 -7.37
N SER A 103 6.64 -5.52 -6.12
CA SER A 103 5.68 -6.21 -5.27
C SER A 103 5.03 -5.23 -4.29
N ALA A 104 3.71 -5.28 -4.18
CA ALA A 104 2.93 -4.43 -3.29
C ALA A 104 1.96 -5.28 -2.45
N HIS A 105 1.60 -4.84 -1.24
CA HIS A 105 0.56 -5.54 -0.47
C HIS A 105 -0.74 -5.55 -1.29
N SER A 106 -1.35 -6.73 -1.46
CA SER A 106 -2.59 -6.88 -2.20
C SER A 106 -3.75 -6.19 -1.49
N VAL A 107 -4.81 -5.85 -2.21
CA VAL A 107 -6.08 -5.39 -1.64
C VAL A 107 -7.21 -6.29 -2.13
N PRO A 108 -8.36 -6.36 -1.42
CA PRO A 108 -9.51 -7.08 -1.95
C PRO A 108 -9.98 -6.50 -3.29
N ILE A 109 -10.40 -7.34 -4.25
CA ILE A 109 -10.82 -6.88 -5.60
C ILE A 109 -11.91 -5.81 -5.53
N PHE A 110 -12.81 -5.91 -4.57
CA PHE A 110 -13.91 -4.97 -4.43
C PHE A 110 -13.45 -3.54 -4.05
N ALA A 111 -12.17 -3.32 -3.72
CA ALA A 111 -11.58 -1.98 -3.66
C ALA A 111 -11.85 -1.18 -4.95
N LEU A 112 -11.83 -1.85 -6.10
CA LEU A 112 -12.12 -1.28 -7.41
C LEU A 112 -13.55 -0.70 -7.50
N ASP A 113 -14.54 -1.35 -6.87
CA ASP A 113 -15.95 -0.91 -6.88
C ASP A 113 -16.11 0.50 -6.26
N PHE A 114 -15.19 0.88 -5.38
CA PHE A 114 -15.16 2.15 -4.65
C PHE A 114 -14.18 3.17 -5.26
N GLY A 115 -13.53 2.84 -6.38
CA GLY A 115 -12.59 3.72 -7.06
C GLY A 115 -11.29 3.92 -6.28
N ASP A 116 -10.79 2.86 -5.64
CA ASP A 116 -9.52 2.92 -4.90
C ASP A 116 -8.35 3.15 -5.87
N PRO A 117 -7.61 4.29 -5.77
CA PRO A 117 -6.56 4.60 -6.73
C PRO A 117 -5.28 3.84 -6.46
N TYR A 118 -5.18 3.07 -5.37
CA TYR A 118 -3.97 2.37 -4.95
C TYR A 118 -3.32 1.58 -6.08
N ILE A 119 -4.12 0.84 -6.85
CA ILE A 119 -3.60 0.02 -7.95
C ILE A 119 -2.98 0.90 -9.02
N ASP A 120 -3.70 1.93 -9.46
CA ASP A 120 -3.21 2.87 -10.48
C ASP A 120 -1.94 3.58 -10.02
N GLN A 121 -1.87 3.98 -8.74
CA GLN A 121 -0.67 4.59 -8.16
C GLN A 121 0.52 3.63 -8.09
N ILE A 122 0.31 2.35 -7.80
CA ILE A 122 1.37 1.33 -7.81
C ILE A 122 1.92 1.10 -9.22
N PHE A 123 1.04 1.05 -10.24
CA PHE A 123 1.45 0.94 -11.65
C PHE A 123 2.14 2.21 -12.16
N ASP A 124 1.67 3.39 -11.76
CA ASP A 124 2.31 4.66 -12.09
C ASP A 124 3.71 4.75 -11.45
N ASN A 125 3.83 4.40 -10.17
CA ASN A 125 5.12 4.43 -9.46
C ASN A 125 6.15 3.48 -10.07
N SER A 126 5.76 2.23 -10.35
CA SER A 126 6.67 1.26 -10.97
C SER A 126 7.10 1.71 -12.37
N LYS A 127 6.19 2.32 -13.13
CA LYS A 127 6.50 2.90 -14.44
C LYS A 127 7.48 4.05 -14.34
N LEU A 128 7.29 5.00 -13.42
CA LEU A 128 8.21 6.14 -13.22
C LEU A 128 9.63 5.65 -12.91
N ILE A 129 9.76 4.65 -12.03
CA ILE A 129 11.07 4.05 -11.68
C ILE A 129 11.66 3.31 -12.90
N ALA A 130 10.86 2.50 -13.59
CA ALA A 130 11.29 1.77 -14.78
C ALA A 130 11.77 2.70 -15.91
N GLU A 131 11.08 3.82 -16.14
CA GLU A 131 11.46 4.83 -17.13
C GLU A 131 12.79 5.50 -16.77
N GLN A 132 13.01 5.85 -15.49
CA GLN A 132 14.28 6.43 -15.03
C GLN A 132 15.46 5.46 -15.19
N LEU A 133 15.22 4.16 -15.00
CA LEU A 133 16.20 3.09 -15.19
C LEU A 133 16.40 2.70 -16.66
N GLY A 134 15.53 3.14 -17.56
CA GLY A 134 15.53 2.74 -18.98
C GLY A 134 15.11 1.28 -19.21
N LEU A 135 14.29 0.70 -18.31
CA LEU A 135 13.79 -0.66 -18.45
C LEU A 135 12.74 -0.76 -19.57
N THR A 136 12.78 -1.85 -20.33
CA THR A 136 11.73 -2.21 -21.27
C THR A 136 10.54 -2.87 -20.57
N THR A 137 9.38 -2.90 -21.22
CA THR A 137 8.15 -3.45 -20.62
C THR A 137 8.21 -4.95 -20.30
N ASP A 138 9.13 -5.69 -20.93
CA ASP A 138 9.41 -7.09 -20.62
C ASP A 138 10.41 -7.29 -19.47
N GLN A 139 11.14 -6.25 -19.06
CA GLN A 139 12.14 -6.31 -17.97
C GLN A 139 11.55 -6.07 -16.58
N TYR A 140 10.29 -5.63 -16.47
CA TYR A 140 9.65 -5.47 -15.16
C TYR A 140 8.20 -5.95 -15.17
N THR A 141 7.63 -6.16 -13.98
CA THR A 141 6.21 -6.43 -13.78
C THR A 141 5.77 -6.00 -12.39
N ASN A 142 4.47 -5.85 -12.20
CA ASN A 142 3.86 -5.60 -10.91
C ASN A 142 3.19 -6.89 -10.41
N THR A 143 3.48 -7.25 -9.17
CA THR A 143 2.87 -8.39 -8.48
C THR A 143 2.32 -7.94 -7.12
N TRP A 144 1.56 -8.81 -6.49
CA TRP A 144 0.94 -8.55 -5.20
C TRP A 144 1.40 -9.58 -4.17
N GLN A 145 1.43 -9.19 -2.90
CA GLN A 145 1.82 -10.08 -1.80
C GLN A 145 0.84 -9.95 -0.62
N SER A 146 1.04 -10.82 0.38
CA SER A 146 0.36 -10.72 1.68
C SER A 146 -1.18 -10.80 1.59
N GLU A 147 -1.71 -11.54 0.62
CA GLU A 147 -3.15 -11.86 0.56
C GLU A 147 -3.59 -12.59 1.82
N SER A 148 -4.62 -12.07 2.49
CA SER A 148 -5.19 -12.75 3.66
C SER A 148 -6.18 -13.84 3.25
N ASP A 149 -6.08 -14.99 3.91
CA ASP A 149 -6.93 -16.17 3.72
C ASP A 149 -8.33 -16.05 4.37
N ILE A 150 -9.03 -14.96 4.08
CA ILE A 150 -10.37 -14.62 4.57
C ILE A 150 -11.49 -14.93 3.57
N GLY A 151 -11.20 -15.69 2.51
CA GLY A 151 -12.19 -16.19 1.55
C GLY A 151 -12.84 -15.13 0.66
N ILE A 152 -12.19 -13.98 0.49
CA ILE A 152 -12.58 -12.90 -0.42
C ILE A 152 -11.51 -12.83 -1.51
N PRO A 153 -11.85 -12.59 -2.79
CA PRO A 153 -10.83 -12.48 -3.82
C PRO A 153 -10.01 -11.20 -3.66
N TRP A 154 -8.69 -11.33 -3.84
CA TRP A 154 -7.71 -10.24 -3.80
C TRP A 154 -7.17 -9.94 -5.20
N ILE A 155 -6.52 -8.79 -5.34
CA ILE A 155 -5.83 -8.41 -6.58
C ILE A 155 -4.68 -9.39 -6.85
N LYS A 156 -4.50 -9.70 -8.13
CA LYS A 156 -3.59 -10.72 -8.67
C LYS A 156 -2.73 -10.13 -9.80
N PRO A 157 -1.61 -10.79 -10.18
CA PRO A 157 -1.12 -12.06 -9.66
C PRO A 157 -0.43 -11.92 -8.29
N ASP A 158 -0.61 -12.92 -7.44
CA ASP A 158 0.26 -13.07 -6.27
C ASP A 158 1.71 -13.32 -6.74
N VAL A 159 2.70 -12.83 -6.00
CA VAL A 159 4.11 -12.89 -6.40
C VAL A 159 4.60 -14.33 -6.53
N LEU A 160 4.22 -15.24 -5.63
CA LEU A 160 4.61 -16.64 -5.68
C LEU A 160 3.84 -17.39 -6.78
N GLU A 161 2.57 -17.06 -6.99
CA GLU A 161 1.79 -17.56 -8.13
C GLU A 161 2.44 -17.14 -9.45
N TYR A 162 2.75 -15.85 -9.60
CA TYR A 162 3.40 -15.30 -10.80
C TYR A 162 4.69 -16.05 -11.11
N LEU A 163 5.58 -16.24 -10.12
CA LEU A 163 6.82 -16.98 -10.31
C LEU A 163 6.55 -18.41 -10.79
N ARG A 164 5.68 -19.17 -10.12
CA ARG A 164 5.39 -20.58 -10.47
C ARG A 164 4.78 -20.76 -11.86
N GLU A 165 4.06 -19.76 -12.36
CA GLU A 165 3.44 -19.80 -13.69
C GLU A 165 4.41 -19.49 -14.83
N GLN A 166 5.62 -19.01 -14.53
CA GLN A 166 6.62 -18.73 -15.56
C GLN A 166 7.12 -20.03 -16.19
N LYS A 167 7.13 -20.07 -17.53
CA LYS A 167 7.68 -21.21 -18.29
C LYS A 167 9.20 -21.18 -18.37
N GLN A 168 9.77 -19.98 -18.27
CA GLN A 168 11.19 -19.69 -18.31
C GLN A 168 11.44 -18.59 -17.30
N HIS A 169 12.51 -18.77 -16.53
CA HIS A 169 12.96 -17.78 -15.58
C HIS A 169 14.21 -17.07 -16.13
N PRO A 170 14.40 -15.78 -15.83
CA PRO A 170 15.66 -15.11 -16.03
C PRO A 170 16.72 -15.66 -15.07
N GLU A 171 17.98 -15.25 -15.24
CA GLU A 171 19.06 -15.55 -14.31
C GLU A 171 18.88 -14.82 -12.96
N HIS A 172 18.24 -13.64 -12.98
CA HIS A 172 18.02 -12.82 -11.79
C HIS A 172 16.59 -12.30 -11.63
N TYR A 173 16.08 -12.35 -10.40
CA TYR A 173 14.90 -11.60 -9.98
C TYR A 173 15.29 -10.51 -8.99
N ILE A 174 14.81 -9.28 -9.21
CA ILE A 174 15.00 -8.15 -8.30
C ILE A 174 13.63 -7.80 -7.71
N PHE A 175 13.38 -8.17 -6.45
CA PHE A 175 12.12 -7.90 -5.76
C PHE A 175 12.15 -6.50 -5.15
N VAL A 176 11.19 -5.64 -5.51
CA VAL A 176 11.10 -4.26 -5.02
C VAL A 176 9.79 -4.13 -4.25
N PRO A 177 9.82 -4.10 -2.89
CA PRO A 177 8.63 -3.94 -2.06
C PRO A 177 8.12 -2.49 -2.10
N ILE A 178 7.52 -2.11 -3.23
CA ILE A 178 7.31 -0.71 -3.64
C ILE A 178 6.28 0.04 -2.78
N SER A 179 5.36 -0.67 -2.12
CA SER A 179 4.29 -0.08 -1.31
C SER A 179 4.73 0.33 0.11
N PHE A 180 6.01 0.15 0.46
CA PHE A 180 6.52 0.38 1.81
C PHE A 180 7.81 1.19 1.82
N ILE A 181 8.10 1.82 2.96
CA ILE A 181 9.32 2.62 3.16
C ILE A 181 10.25 2.08 4.25
N SER A 182 9.84 1.02 4.96
CA SER A 182 10.61 0.44 6.07
C SER A 182 10.60 -1.08 6.00
N GLU A 183 11.63 -1.71 6.57
CA GLU A 183 11.61 -3.15 6.84
C GLU A 183 10.49 -3.48 7.83
N HIS A 184 9.75 -4.54 7.55
CA HIS A 184 8.71 -5.10 8.42
C HIS A 184 8.46 -6.55 8.00
N ILE A 185 7.49 -7.21 8.63
CA ILE A 185 7.28 -8.66 8.47
C ILE A 185 7.07 -9.08 7.01
N GLU A 186 6.31 -8.34 6.23
CA GLU A 186 6.00 -8.71 4.83
C GLU A 186 7.21 -8.56 3.90
N VAL A 187 8.16 -7.67 4.24
CA VAL A 187 9.42 -7.58 3.50
C VAL A 187 10.36 -8.71 3.93
N LEU A 188 10.59 -8.83 5.24
CA LEU A 188 11.58 -9.76 5.81
C LEU A 188 11.14 -11.22 5.74
N PHE A 189 9.85 -11.51 5.59
CA PHE A 189 9.33 -12.86 5.49
C PHE A 189 8.86 -13.15 4.06
N ASP A 190 7.84 -12.44 3.56
CA ASP A 190 7.26 -12.77 2.25
C ASP A 190 8.31 -12.64 1.13
N ASN A 191 9.19 -11.62 1.19
CA ASN A 191 10.25 -11.47 0.18
C ASN A 191 11.53 -12.22 0.55
N ASP A 192 12.11 -11.98 1.72
CA ASP A 192 13.44 -12.54 2.07
C ASP A 192 13.41 -14.02 2.47
N VAL A 193 12.22 -14.60 2.72
CA VAL A 193 12.05 -16.04 2.97
C VAL A 193 11.27 -16.69 1.84
N GLU A 194 9.99 -16.36 1.64
CA GLU A 194 9.15 -17.14 0.71
C GLU A 194 9.57 -16.95 -0.76
N CYS A 195 9.77 -15.71 -1.21
CA CYS A 195 10.24 -15.45 -2.57
C CYS A 195 11.67 -15.95 -2.79
N TYR A 196 12.54 -15.80 -1.78
CA TYR A 196 13.92 -16.32 -1.83
C TYR A 196 13.93 -17.85 -1.98
N GLU A 197 13.17 -18.58 -1.14
CA GLU A 197 13.06 -20.04 -1.20
C GLU A 197 12.56 -20.49 -2.57
N LEU A 198 11.53 -19.85 -3.12
CA LEU A 198 11.03 -20.17 -4.45
C LEU A 198 12.08 -19.89 -5.54
N CYS A 199 12.85 -18.81 -5.45
CA CYS A 199 13.96 -18.55 -6.37
C CYS A 199 15.03 -19.65 -6.30
N GLN A 200 15.35 -20.16 -5.11
CA GLN A 200 16.26 -21.30 -4.97
C GLN A 200 15.71 -22.58 -5.62
N GLU A 201 14.41 -22.85 -5.47
CA GLU A 201 13.75 -24.00 -6.10
C GLU A 201 13.81 -23.96 -7.63
N VAL A 202 13.61 -22.77 -8.21
CA VAL A 202 13.61 -22.58 -9.68
C VAL A 202 15.00 -22.27 -10.27
N GLY A 203 16.03 -22.17 -9.42
CA GLY A 203 17.42 -21.94 -9.84
C GLY A 203 17.71 -20.52 -10.32
N VAL A 204 17.04 -19.51 -9.73
CA VAL A 204 17.18 -18.08 -10.06
C VAL A 204 17.90 -17.35 -8.93
N THR A 205 18.77 -16.40 -9.27
CA THR A 205 19.42 -15.54 -8.29
C THR A 205 18.45 -14.50 -7.76
N TYR A 206 18.25 -14.48 -6.45
CA TYR A 206 17.39 -13.52 -5.76
C TYR A 206 18.16 -12.26 -5.39
N HIS A 207 17.54 -11.11 -5.64
CA HIS A 207 17.98 -9.80 -5.18
C HIS A 207 16.83 -9.01 -4.58
N ARG A 208 17.13 -8.18 -3.58
CA ARG A 208 16.22 -7.17 -3.06
C ARG A 208 17.02 -5.92 -2.62
N PRO A 209 16.72 -4.72 -3.15
CA PRO A 209 17.32 -3.50 -2.64
C PRO A 209 16.91 -3.26 -1.18
N PRO A 210 17.77 -2.63 -0.37
CA PRO A 210 17.42 -2.28 1.01
C PRO A 210 16.18 -1.39 1.04
N MET A 211 15.33 -1.53 2.05
CA MET A 211 14.21 -0.60 2.23
C MET A 211 14.71 0.81 2.59
N PRO A 212 14.01 1.89 2.19
CA PRO A 212 14.43 3.26 2.46
C PRO A 212 14.78 3.53 3.93
N ASN A 213 14.01 2.99 4.87
CA ASN A 213 14.22 3.05 6.33
C ASN A 213 14.54 4.46 6.85
N THR A 214 15.83 4.79 6.94
CA THR A 214 16.34 6.08 7.46
C THR A 214 17.22 6.81 6.45
N ASP A 215 17.22 6.39 5.18
CA ASP A 215 17.96 7.02 4.10
C ASP A 215 17.58 8.51 4.00
N SER A 216 18.59 9.35 3.80
CA SER A 216 18.41 10.80 3.72
C SER A 216 17.41 11.21 2.65
N ARG A 217 17.32 10.48 1.53
CA ARG A 217 16.42 10.79 0.41
C ARG A 217 14.95 10.55 0.77
N LEU A 218 14.65 9.50 1.54
CA LEU A 218 13.30 9.32 2.12
C LEU A 218 12.93 10.52 3.00
N ILE A 219 13.84 10.91 3.88
CA ILE A 219 13.60 12.06 4.75
C ILE A 219 13.44 13.35 3.92
N ASP A 220 14.08 13.46 2.75
CA ASP A 220 13.96 14.63 1.87
C ASP A 220 12.59 14.65 1.20
N ALA A 221 12.13 13.50 0.70
CA ALA A 221 10.77 13.33 0.20
C ALA A 221 9.73 13.78 1.23
N LEU A 222 9.78 13.25 2.45
CA LEU A 222 8.84 13.61 3.53
C LEU A 222 8.86 15.12 3.85
N VAL A 223 10.04 15.76 3.87
CA VAL A 223 10.16 17.21 4.12
C VAL A 223 9.57 18.02 2.97
N VAL A 224 9.86 17.64 1.72
CA VAL A 224 9.32 18.33 0.53
C VAL A 224 7.81 18.20 0.50
N THR A 225 7.28 17.02 0.78
CA THR A 225 5.84 16.77 0.90
C THR A 225 5.21 17.67 1.96
N VAL A 226 5.77 17.75 3.16
CA VAL A 226 5.26 18.66 4.22
C VAL A 226 5.27 20.10 3.72
N ARG A 227 6.40 20.58 3.18
CA ARG A 227 6.57 21.97 2.72
C ARG A 227 5.60 22.35 1.60
N ALA A 228 5.35 21.44 0.66
CA ALA A 228 4.41 21.67 -0.43
C ALA A 228 2.95 21.82 0.03
N ASN A 229 2.67 21.55 1.31
CA ASN A 229 1.34 21.55 1.90
C ASN A 229 1.18 22.60 3.01
N GLU A 230 2.21 23.37 3.37
CA GLU A 230 2.20 24.34 4.49
C GLU A 230 1.13 25.42 4.35
N ASP A 231 0.91 25.92 3.13
CA ASP A 231 -0.03 27.01 2.85
C ASP A 231 -1.47 26.53 2.57
N LYS A 232 -1.75 25.23 2.70
CA LYS A 232 -3.08 24.67 2.45
C LYS A 232 -4.00 24.85 3.65
N GLU A 233 -5.30 24.75 3.41
CA GLU A 233 -6.33 24.95 4.41
C GLU A 233 -6.36 23.82 5.46
N PHE A 234 -6.20 24.17 6.74
CA PHE A 234 -6.42 23.29 7.87
C PHE A 234 -7.88 23.31 8.31
N LYS A 235 -8.48 22.13 8.46
CA LYS A 235 -9.91 21.98 8.78
C LYS A 235 -10.11 21.25 10.09
N ALA A 236 -11.24 21.51 10.75
CA ALA A 236 -11.70 20.59 11.79
C ALA A 236 -11.98 19.23 11.12
N PHE A 237 -11.41 18.16 11.65
CA PHE A 237 -11.61 16.83 11.10
C PHE A 237 -12.75 16.15 11.85
N LEU A 238 -13.77 15.68 11.12
CA LEU A 238 -14.92 14.97 11.67
C LEU A 238 -14.89 13.53 11.14
N PRO A 239 -14.25 12.59 11.86
CA PRO A 239 -14.13 11.19 11.44
C PRO A 239 -15.44 10.53 10.99
N GLU A 240 -16.56 10.89 11.62
CA GLU A 240 -17.88 10.32 11.32
C GLU A 240 -18.43 10.79 9.95
N GLU A 241 -18.01 11.95 9.46
CA GLU A 241 -18.46 12.55 8.19
C GLU A 241 -17.45 12.30 7.05
N GLU A 242 -16.15 12.26 7.35
CA GLU A 242 -15.09 12.24 6.32
C GLU A 242 -14.54 10.84 5.99
N THR A 243 -15.07 9.78 6.61
CA THR A 243 -14.58 8.41 6.42
C THR A 243 -15.63 7.48 5.80
N PHE A 244 -15.33 6.19 5.72
CA PHE A 244 -16.12 5.17 5.02
C PHE A 244 -17.62 5.16 5.28
N ASP A 245 -18.09 5.75 6.37
CA ASP A 245 -19.51 5.85 6.69
C ASP A 245 -20.29 6.68 5.64
N GLU A 246 -19.62 7.44 4.76
CA GLU A 246 -20.25 8.17 3.63
C GLU A 246 -19.92 7.65 2.21
N LEU A 247 -18.81 6.95 1.98
CA LEU A 247 -18.45 6.40 0.65
C LEU A 247 -19.61 5.62 0.00
N ALA A 248 -20.05 6.04 -1.19
CA ALA A 248 -21.06 5.35 -1.98
C ALA A 248 -20.38 4.55 -3.12
N PRO A 249 -20.85 3.35 -3.48
CA PRO A 249 -20.36 2.62 -4.65
C PRO A 249 -20.55 3.44 -5.93
N SER A 250 -19.65 3.31 -6.91
CA SER A 250 -19.75 4.06 -8.18
C SER A 250 -21.00 3.70 -8.99
N ALA A 251 -21.52 4.63 -9.81
CA ALA A 251 -22.73 4.40 -10.63
C ALA A 251 -22.54 3.31 -11.72
N THR A 252 -21.30 3.14 -12.20
CA THR A 252 -20.87 2.11 -13.17
C THR A 252 -20.76 0.72 -12.58
N THR A 253 -20.91 0.56 -11.25
CA THR A 253 -20.98 -0.77 -10.61
C THR A 253 -22.11 -1.64 -11.20
N LYS A 254 -23.18 -1.03 -11.73
CA LYS A 254 -24.26 -1.75 -12.42
C LYS A 254 -23.87 -2.26 -13.81
N ASP A 255 -23.07 -1.51 -14.55
CA ASP A 255 -22.79 -1.80 -15.97
C ASP A 255 -21.65 -2.81 -16.17
N ILE A 256 -20.81 -3.02 -15.15
CA ILE A 256 -19.85 -4.15 -15.12
C ILE A 256 -20.59 -5.47 -14.84
N MET A 257 -21.87 -5.40 -14.42
CA MET A 257 -22.67 -6.54 -13.95
C MET A 257 -23.86 -6.89 -14.85
N GLU A 258 -24.05 -6.26 -16.02
CA GLU A 258 -25.12 -6.64 -16.95
C GLU A 258 -24.81 -7.88 -17.82
N GLU A 259 -23.63 -8.49 -17.67
CA GLU A 259 -23.40 -9.88 -18.09
C GLU A 259 -22.94 -10.73 -16.91
N THR A 260 -23.85 -11.02 -15.98
CA THR A 260 -24.21 -12.38 -15.55
C THR A 260 -25.15 -12.30 -14.34
N ASP A 261 -26.42 -12.63 -14.58
CA ASP A 261 -27.35 -13.04 -13.53
C ASP A 261 -26.74 -14.21 -12.74
N ASP A 262 -26.94 -14.15 -11.42
CA ASP A 262 -26.27 -14.90 -10.35
C ASP A 262 -24.79 -14.53 -10.14
N LEU A 263 -24.44 -14.20 -8.90
CA LEU A 263 -23.09 -14.35 -8.35
C LEU A 263 -22.69 -15.82 -8.54
N GLN A 264 -22.20 -16.18 -9.73
CA GLN A 264 -21.49 -17.43 -9.95
C GLN A 264 -20.17 -17.27 -9.23
N MET A 265 -20.21 -17.49 -7.91
CA MET A 265 -19.04 -17.87 -7.16
C MET A 265 -18.34 -18.96 -7.97
N PRO A 266 -17.10 -18.72 -8.44
CA PRO A 266 -16.36 -19.72 -9.18
C PRO A 266 -16.35 -21.04 -8.40
N GLU A 267 -16.42 -22.18 -9.08
CA GLU A 267 -16.51 -23.50 -8.42
C GLU A 267 -15.38 -23.73 -7.39
N PHE A 268 -14.24 -23.06 -7.55
CA PHE A 268 -13.16 -23.09 -6.56
C PHE A 268 -13.52 -22.37 -5.25
N VAL A 269 -14.26 -21.26 -5.30
CA VAL A 269 -14.75 -20.51 -4.13
C VAL A 269 -15.84 -21.30 -3.40
N LYS A 270 -16.75 -21.96 -4.12
CA LYS A 270 -17.74 -22.87 -3.51
C LYS A 270 -17.06 -24.03 -2.77
N LYS A 271 -16.06 -24.66 -3.42
CA LYS A 271 -15.24 -25.72 -2.79
C LYS A 271 -14.47 -25.23 -1.56
N LEU A 272 -14.03 -23.97 -1.54
CA LEU A 272 -13.33 -23.36 -0.41
C LEU A 272 -14.26 -23.15 0.80
N ILE A 273 -15.49 -22.68 0.57
CA ILE A 273 -16.51 -22.53 1.63
C ILE A 273 -16.95 -23.88 2.17
N GLU A 274 -17.11 -24.89 1.31
CA GLU A 274 -17.40 -26.27 1.72
C GLU A 274 -16.27 -26.88 2.55
N LYS A 275 -15.01 -26.57 2.24
CA LYS A 275 -13.84 -27.12 2.93
C LYS A 275 -13.56 -26.45 4.28
N LYS A 276 -13.93 -25.18 4.48
CA LYS A 276 -13.59 -24.42 5.69
C LYS A 276 -14.72 -24.19 6.69
N GLY A 277 -15.98 -24.46 6.32
CA GLY A 277 -17.13 -24.23 7.18
C GLY A 277 -17.43 -22.74 7.35
N ARG A 278 -18.70 -22.36 7.24
CA ARG A 278 -19.16 -20.96 7.25
C ARG A 278 -18.93 -20.19 8.57
N GLU A 279 -18.52 -20.86 9.64
CA GLU A 279 -18.61 -20.29 10.99
C GLU A 279 -17.36 -19.52 11.49
N ASN A 280 -16.21 -19.58 10.79
CA ASN A 280 -14.95 -19.06 11.34
C ASN A 280 -14.27 -17.90 10.59
N VAL A 281 -14.87 -17.34 9.54
CA VAL A 281 -14.30 -16.15 8.89
C VAL A 281 -14.83 -14.89 9.59
N LYS A 282 -14.07 -14.36 10.56
CA LYS A 282 -14.32 -13.00 11.07
C LYS A 282 -13.90 -12.00 9.99
N MET A 283 -14.86 -11.56 9.20
CA MET A 283 -14.67 -10.53 8.21
C MET A 283 -14.30 -9.20 8.91
N PRO A 284 -13.18 -8.54 8.53
CA PRO A 284 -12.82 -7.24 9.10
C PRO A 284 -13.98 -6.24 8.99
N TYR A 285 -14.18 -5.42 10.03
CA TYR A 285 -15.31 -4.47 10.12
C TYR A 285 -15.44 -3.60 8.87
N LEU A 286 -14.30 -3.14 8.33
CA LEU A 286 -14.23 -2.33 7.11
C LEU A 286 -14.83 -3.06 5.91
N ILE A 287 -14.42 -4.31 5.70
CA ILE A 287 -14.92 -5.15 4.61
C ILE A 287 -16.42 -5.41 4.77
N LYS A 288 -16.88 -5.69 5.99
CA LYS A 288 -18.31 -5.87 6.29
C LYS A 288 -19.11 -4.63 5.90
N LYS A 289 -18.68 -3.43 6.33
CA LYS A 289 -19.36 -2.16 6.03
C LYS A 289 -19.40 -1.86 4.53
N MET A 290 -18.33 -2.14 3.80
CA MET A 290 -18.29 -1.94 2.36
C MET A 290 -19.23 -2.90 1.63
N LEU A 291 -19.31 -4.17 2.05
CA LEU A 291 -20.27 -5.12 1.49
C LEU A 291 -21.72 -4.75 1.83
N GLU A 292 -22.01 -4.24 3.04
CA GLU A 292 -23.32 -3.70 3.40
C GLU A 292 -23.73 -2.54 2.48
N LYS A 293 -22.78 -1.64 2.16
CA LYS A 293 -23.03 -0.50 1.26
C LYS A 293 -23.16 -0.89 -0.20
N ALA A 294 -22.40 -1.88 -0.65
CA ALA A 294 -22.52 -2.44 -2.00
C ALA A 294 -23.79 -3.31 -2.19
N GLY A 295 -24.63 -3.45 -1.14
CA GLY A 295 -25.82 -4.31 -1.17
C GLY A 295 -25.50 -5.81 -1.15
N LYS A 296 -24.25 -6.17 -0.85
CA LYS A 296 -23.73 -7.55 -0.81
C LYS A 296 -23.90 -8.21 0.58
N LEU A 297 -24.19 -7.43 1.62
CA LEU A 297 -24.59 -7.91 2.97
C LEU A 297 -25.81 -7.13 3.51
N PRO A 298 -26.69 -7.75 4.31
CA PRO A 298 -27.75 -7.03 5.00
C PRO A 298 -27.18 -6.07 6.04
N LYS A 299 -27.74 -4.86 6.12
CA LYS A 299 -27.42 -3.91 7.20
C LYS A 299 -27.98 -4.45 8.52
N GLU A 300 -27.13 -4.58 9.53
CA GLU A 300 -27.55 -4.81 10.93
C GLU A 300 -28.05 -3.52 11.58
#